data_AF-A3Z2R7-F1
#
_entry.id   AF-A3Z2R7-F1
#
_cell.length_a   1.000
_cell.length_b   1.000
_cell.length_c   1.000
_cell.angle_alpha   90.00
_cell.angle_beta   90.00
_cell.angle_gamma   90.00
#
_symmetry.space_group_name_H-M   'P 1'
#
loop_
_entity.id
_entity.type
_entity.pdbx_description
1 polymer ?
#
loop_
_entity_poly.entity_id
_entity_poly.type
_entity_poly.pdbx_seq_one_letter_code
_entity_poly.pdbx_strand_id
1 'polypeptide(L)'
;MSDQQGRKSGLDPAMRERLLKESLTPWRGLRRLVWGALFASAGLGLFTMLFRASAGNAVELSDFGIQAGALTLFSVLLYFDRTRNAD
;
A
#
# COMPACT_ATOMS: atom_id res chain seq x y z
N MET A 1 34.70 -30.51 -31.75
CA MET A 1 34.34 -29.07 -31.78
C MET A 1 32.99 -28.97 -32.47
N SER A 2 31.90 -28.84 -31.70
CA SER A 2 30.47 -28.69 -32.07
C SER A 2 29.69 -29.60 -31.11
N ASP A 3 28.88 -29.12 -30.16
CA ASP A 3 27.73 -28.25 -30.39
C ASP A 3 27.57 -27.20 -29.27
N GLN A 4 28.10 -26.00 -29.50
CA GLN A 4 27.60 -24.78 -28.85
C GLN A 4 26.48 -24.14 -29.70
N GLN A 5 25.50 -24.93 -30.14
CA GLN A 5 24.36 -24.40 -30.89
C GLN A 5 23.18 -24.13 -29.96
N GLY A 6 23.26 -22.96 -29.32
CA GLY A 6 22.11 -22.10 -29.09
C GLY A 6 21.07 -22.61 -28.10
N ARG A 7 21.27 -22.30 -26.82
CA ARG A 7 20.16 -22.05 -25.89
C ARG A 7 19.30 -20.91 -26.44
N LYS A 8 18.42 -21.20 -27.40
CA LYS A 8 17.25 -20.37 -27.67
C LYS A 8 16.11 -20.96 -26.84
N SER A 9 16.21 -20.86 -25.51
CA SER A 9 15.03 -20.90 -24.67
C SER A 9 14.26 -19.60 -24.93
N GLY A 10 13.63 -19.53 -26.11
CA GLY A 10 12.68 -18.50 -26.46
C GLY A 10 11.53 -18.64 -25.48
N LEU A 11 11.53 -17.75 -24.49
CA LEU A 11 10.49 -17.66 -23.48
C LEU A 11 9.15 -17.61 -24.23
N ASP A 12 8.25 -18.55 -23.95
CA ASP A 12 6.96 -18.68 -24.63
C ASP A 12 6.31 -17.29 -24.75
N PRO A 13 5.95 -16.82 -25.96
CA PRO A 13 5.45 -15.47 -26.17
C PRO A 13 4.30 -15.10 -25.24
N ALA A 14 3.42 -16.05 -24.91
CA ALA A 14 2.33 -15.85 -23.96
C ALA A 14 2.84 -15.64 -22.51
N MET A 15 3.86 -16.38 -22.11
CA MET A 15 4.54 -16.20 -20.82
C MET A 15 5.30 -14.86 -20.77
N ARG A 16 5.95 -14.46 -21.86
CA ARG A 16 6.67 -13.17 -21.96
C ARG A 16 5.72 -11.98 -21.86
N GLU A 17 4.56 -12.03 -22.51
CA GLU A 17 3.53 -10.99 -22.39
C GLU A 17 2.97 -10.88 -20.98
N ARG A 18 2.74 -12.01 -20.30
CA ARG A 18 2.31 -12.02 -18.88
C ARG A 18 3.36 -11.41 -17.97
N LEU A 19 4.62 -11.80 -18.10
CA LEU A 19 5.72 -11.24 -17.32
C LEU A 19 5.92 -9.75 -17.58
N LEU A 20 5.78 -9.30 -18.83
CA LEU A 20 5.82 -7.87 -19.15
C LEU A 20 4.64 -7.14 -18.48
N LYS A 21 3.44 -7.69 -18.52
CA LYS A 21 2.27 -7.15 -17.81
C LYS A 21 2.48 -7.07 -16.29
N GLU A 22 3.03 -8.11 -15.68
CA GLU A 22 3.33 -8.12 -14.24
C GLU A 22 4.45 -7.14 -13.89
N SER A 23 5.50 -7.05 -14.72
CA SER A 23 6.64 -6.13 -14.55
C SER A 23 6.28 -4.65 -14.67
N LEU A 24 5.13 -4.33 -15.28
CA LEU A 24 4.64 -2.96 -15.41
C LEU A 24 3.98 -2.45 -14.11
N THR A 25 3.75 -3.32 -13.11
CA THR A 25 3.15 -2.91 -11.83
C THR A 25 3.95 -3.26 -10.56
N PRO A 26 5.28 -3.04 -10.54
CA PRO A 26 6.14 -3.44 -9.42
C PRO A 26 5.86 -2.63 -8.15
N TRP A 27 5.29 -1.43 -8.29
CA TRP A 27 5.05 -0.48 -7.20
C TRP A 27 3.78 -0.76 -6.38
N ARG A 28 2.97 -1.77 -6.74
CA ARG A 28 1.71 -2.07 -6.04
C ARG A 28 1.93 -2.45 -4.58
N GLY A 29 2.88 -3.36 -4.32
CA GLY A 29 3.21 -3.80 -2.97
C GLY A 29 3.76 -2.68 -2.10
N LEU A 30 4.68 -1.88 -2.65
CA LEU A 30 5.24 -0.72 -1.96
C LEU A 30 4.16 0.31 -1.62
N ARG A 31 3.28 0.62 -2.57
CA ARG A 31 2.18 1.56 -2.36
C ARG A 31 1.26 1.11 -1.23
N ARG A 32 0.90 -0.18 -1.18
CA ARG A 32 0.09 -0.75 -0.09
C ARG A 32 0.79 -0.65 1.27
N LEU A 33 2.10 -0.92 1.32
CA LEU A 33 2.88 -0.78 2.55
C LEU A 33 2.91 0.68 3.02
N VAL A 34 3.10 1.64 2.11
CA VAL A 34 3.08 3.08 2.43
C VAL A 34 1.72 3.49 3.00
N TRP A 35 0.61 3.15 2.33
CA TRP A 35 -0.71 3.47 2.83
C TRP A 35 -1.03 2.77 4.16
N GLY A 36 -0.58 1.52 4.31
CA GLY A 36 -0.70 0.77 5.56
C GLY A 36 0.05 1.42 6.72
N ALA A 37 1.29 1.86 6.49
CA ALA A 37 2.11 2.53 7.50
C ALA A 37 1.50 3.88 7.91
N LEU A 38 1.05 4.68 6.94
CA LEU A 38 0.40 5.97 7.21
C LEU A 38 -0.93 5.81 7.94
N PHE A 39 -1.74 4.82 7.55
CA PHE A 39 -2.97 4.47 8.28
C PHE A 39 -2.68 4.03 9.72
N ALA A 40 -1.71 3.13 9.92
CA ALA A 40 -1.34 2.66 11.24
C ALA A 40 -0.81 3.80 12.14
N SER A 41 -0.01 4.70 11.57
CA SER A 41 0.47 5.90 12.26
C SER A 41 -0.67 6.84 12.64
N ALA A 42 -1.58 7.11 11.70
CA ALA A 42 -2.76 7.93 11.96
C ALA A 42 -3.60 7.34 13.11
N GLY A 43 -3.83 6.02 13.06
CA GLY A 43 -4.62 5.28 14.04
C GLY A 43 -3.98 5.28 15.42
N LEU A 44 -2.67 5.07 15.50
CA LEU A 44 -1.93 5.15 16.76
C LEU A 44 -2.01 6.56 17.36
N GLY A 45 -1.80 7.61 16.56
CA GLY A 45 -1.93 8.98 17.03
C GLY A 45 -3.33 9.29 17.57
N LEU A 46 -4.37 8.91 16.84
CA LEU A 46 -5.76 9.11 17.27
C LEU A 46 -6.08 8.33 18.54
N PHE A 47 -5.58 7.09 18.66
CA PHE A 47 -5.69 6.30 19.88
C PHE A 47 -5.06 7.00 21.08
N THR A 48 -3.84 7.54 20.94
CA THR A 48 -3.19 8.26 22.05
C THR A 48 -3.93 9.54 22.44
N MET A 49 -4.47 10.28 21.46
CA MET A 49 -5.28 11.47 21.72
C MET A 49 -6.56 11.11 22.48
N LEU A 50 -7.27 10.08 22.04
CA LEU A 50 -8.50 9.63 22.68
C LEU A 50 -8.22 9.08 24.10
N PHE A 51 -7.10 8.38 24.28
CA PHE A 51 -6.66 7.92 25.58
C PHE A 51 -6.38 9.10 26.54
N ARG A 52 -5.63 10.11 26.07
CA ARG A 52 -5.38 11.34 26.84
C ARG A 52 -6.67 12.08 27.18
N ALA A 53 -7.60 12.20 26.23
CA ALA A 53 -8.92 12.78 26.45
C ALA A 53 -9.71 12.03 27.53
N SER A 54 -9.68 10.68 27.49
CA SER A 54 -10.34 9.84 28.50
C SER A 54 -9.75 10.01 29.90
N ALA A 55 -8.47 10.37 29.99
CA ALA A 55 -7.79 10.73 31.24
C ALA A 55 -8.04 12.18 31.69
N GLY A 56 -8.94 12.92 31.02
CA GLY A 56 -9.30 14.30 31.38
C GLY A 56 -8.36 15.38 30.83
N ASN A 57 -7.44 15.02 29.91
CA ASN A 57 -6.58 16.01 29.26
C ASN A 57 -7.32 16.70 28.11
N ALA A 58 -7.06 18.00 27.94
CA ALA A 58 -7.50 18.71 26.75
C ALA A 58 -6.79 18.17 25.50
N VAL A 59 -7.56 17.90 24.46
CA VAL A 59 -7.08 17.57 23.12
C VAL A 59 -7.48 18.72 22.21
N GLU A 60 -6.53 19.23 21.44
CA GLU A 60 -6.76 20.33 20.51
C GLU A 60 -7.58 19.81 19.32
N LEU A 61 -8.65 20.55 18.96
CA LEU A 61 -9.64 20.06 18.00
C LEU A 61 -9.08 20.03 16.57
N SER A 62 -8.17 20.95 16.23
CA SER A 62 -7.53 20.98 14.91
C SER A 62 -6.59 19.79 14.71
N ASP A 63 -5.77 19.44 15.71
CA ASP A 63 -4.90 18.26 15.72
C ASP A 63 -5.73 16.97 15.61
N PHE A 64 -6.81 16.86 16.39
CA PHE A 64 -7.74 15.74 16.31
C PHE A 64 -8.39 15.64 14.93
N GLY A 65 -8.82 16.77 14.36
CA GLY A 65 -9.43 16.84 13.04
C GLY A 65 -8.47 16.40 11.93
N ILE A 66 -7.21 16.82 11.99
CA ILE A 66 -6.16 16.39 11.06
C ILE A 66 -5.92 14.89 11.19
N GLN A 67 -5.78 14.37 12.41
CA GLN A 67 -5.50 12.95 12.66
C GLN A 67 -6.66 12.06 12.21
N ALA A 68 -7.90 12.46 12.49
CA ALA A 68 -9.11 11.77 12.05
C ALA A 68 -9.25 11.83 10.52
N GLY A 69 -9.02 13.00 9.91
CA GLY A 69 -9.04 13.17 8.45
C GLY A 69 -7.99 12.30 7.76
N ALA A 70 -6.77 12.25 8.29
CA ALA A 70 -5.71 11.37 7.80
C ALA A 70 -6.12 9.90 7.90
N LEU A 71 -6.68 9.48 9.04
CA LEU A 71 -7.14 8.10 9.23
C LEU A 71 -8.22 7.72 8.22
N THR A 72 -9.22 8.58 8.02
CA THR A 72 -10.29 8.37 7.03
C THR A 72 -9.71 8.31 5.61
N LEU A 73 -8.86 9.27 5.24
CA LEU A 73 -8.23 9.32 3.91
C LEU A 73 -7.45 8.05 3.61
N PHE A 74 -6.56 7.62 4.51
CA PHE A 74 -5.74 6.43 4.28
C PHE A 74 -6.54 5.14 4.34
N SER A 75 -7.62 5.08 5.14
CA SER A 75 -8.57 3.95 5.10
C SER A 75 -9.21 3.81 3.73
N VAL A 76 -9.68 4.92 3.16
CA VAL A 76 -10.29 4.98 1.83
C VAL A 76 -9.26 4.59 0.76
N LEU A 77 -8.03 5.11 0.85
CA LEU A 77 -6.95 4.79 -0.09
C LEU A 77 -6.58 3.30 -0.05
N LEU A 78 -6.50 2.70 1.15
CA LEU A 78 -6.27 1.27 1.33
C LEU A 78 -7.41 0.42 0.78
N TYR A 79 -8.66 0.85 1.00
CA TYR A 79 -9.83 0.17 0.48
C TYR A 79 -9.84 0.16 -1.05
N PHE A 80 -9.62 1.32 -1.70
CA PHE A 80 -9.53 1.41 -3.16
C PHE A 80 -8.34 0.67 -3.74
N ASP A 81 -7.18 0.66 -3.05
CA ASP A 81 -6.05 -0.14 -3.49
C ASP A 81 -6.39 -1.64 -3.44
N ARG A 82 -7.12 -2.10 -2.40
CA ARG A 82 -7.58 -3.49 -2.31
C ARG A 82 -8.59 -3.86 -3.39
N THR A 83 -9.60 -3.03 -3.66
CA THR A 83 -10.65 -3.36 -4.64
C THR A 83 -10.11 -3.41 -6.06
N ARG A 84 -9.23 -2.49 -6.45
CA ARG A 84 -8.55 -2.50 -7.77
C ARG A 84 -7.55 -3.65 -7.97
N ASN A 85 -7.27 -4.43 -6.92
CA ASN A 85 -6.41 -5.61 -6.99
C ASN A 85 -7.21 -6.93 -6.99
N ALA A 86 -8.53 -6.88 -6.78
CA ALA A 86 -9.39 -8.06 -6.75
C ALA A 86 -9.99 -8.41 -8.13
N ASP A 87 -9.94 -7.46 -9.08
CA ASP A 87 -10.23 -7.61 -10.51
C ASP A 87 -8.92 -7.74 -11.32
#